data_AF-A0A2X2VPZ9-F1
#
_entry.id   AF-A0A2X2VPZ9-F1
#
_cell.length_a   1.000
_cell.length_b   1.000
_cell.length_c   1.000
_cell.angle_alpha   90.00
_cell.angle_beta   90.00
_cell.angle_gamma   90.00
#
_symmetry.space_group_name_H-M   'P 1'
#
loop_
_entity.id
_entity.type
_entity.pdbx_description
1 polymer ?
#
loop_
_entity_poly.entity_id
_entity_poly.type
_entity_poly.pdbx_seq_one_letter_code
_entity_poly.pdbx_strand_id
1 'polypeptide(L)'
;MWSTKKPTPICVAWGGLSAEEDVFAPVAKAVKTRWAWLAINLCTAFIASRVIDGFEHTISQLVALASLMPIVAGIGGNTGNQTITMIVRALALQNIQPGNLTFLILREMGVALVNGLVWGGIMGGVTWWLYDDIALGGVMTLAMVLNLLVAALMGVIIPMTMVKLGRDPAVGSSVMITAITDTGGFFIFLGLATVFLL
;
A
#
# COMPACT_ATOMS: atom_id res chain seq x y z
N MET A 1 -44.41 -30.97 -3.42
CA MET A 1 -44.15 -29.95 -2.39
C MET A 1 -42.63 -29.89 -2.15
N TRP A 2 -41.90 -29.29 -3.09
CA TRP A 2 -40.45 -29.11 -2.98
C TRP A 2 -40.20 -27.67 -2.52
N SER A 3 -39.87 -27.51 -1.24
CA SER A 3 -39.56 -26.22 -0.62
C SER A 3 -38.14 -25.80 -0.98
N THR A 4 -38.00 -24.93 -1.99
CA THR A 4 -36.76 -24.21 -2.29
C THR A 4 -36.51 -23.17 -1.20
N LYS A 5 -35.77 -23.55 -0.15
CA LYS A 5 -35.16 -22.57 0.76
C LYS A 5 -34.18 -21.72 -0.05
N LYS A 6 -34.61 -20.51 -0.41
CA LYS A 6 -33.71 -19.45 -0.87
C LYS A 6 -32.63 -19.24 0.21
N PRO A 7 -31.34 -19.21 -0.12
CA PRO A 7 -30.33 -18.80 0.84
C PRO A 7 -30.64 -17.36 1.26
N THR A 8 -30.76 -17.17 2.57
CA THR A 8 -30.84 -15.87 3.23
C THR A 8 -29.75 -14.94 2.71
N PRO A 9 -30.07 -13.70 2.30
CA PRO A 9 -29.04 -12.70 2.02
C PRO A 9 -28.42 -12.34 3.38
N ILE A 10 -27.23 -12.87 3.65
CA ILE A 10 -26.40 -12.42 4.77
C ILE A 10 -26.16 -10.93 4.51
N CYS A 11 -26.65 -10.12 5.45
CA CYS A 11 -26.63 -8.67 5.41
C CYS A 11 -25.23 -8.14 5.09
N VAL A 12 -25.06 -7.66 3.85
CA VAL A 12 -23.93 -6.83 3.45
C VAL A 12 -24.27 -5.39 3.85
N ALA A 13 -24.20 -5.12 5.15
CA ALA A 13 -24.25 -3.76 5.70
C ALA A 13 -22.83 -3.33 6.02
N TRP A 14 -22.03 -3.00 5.00
CA TRP A 14 -20.66 -2.49 5.15
C TRP A 14 -20.41 -1.39 4.11
N GLY A 15 -20.12 -0.18 4.59
CA GLY A 15 -19.43 0.83 3.79
C GLY A 15 -20.23 1.69 2.83
N GLY A 16 -21.41 2.22 3.19
CA GLY A 16 -21.99 3.40 2.49
C GLY A 16 -22.15 3.30 0.96
N LEU A 17 -22.10 2.10 0.40
CA LEU A 17 -22.15 1.77 -1.01
C LEU A 17 -23.07 0.56 -1.13
N SER A 18 -24.31 0.78 -1.58
CA SER A 18 -25.13 -0.30 -2.09
C SER A 18 -24.48 -0.82 -3.38
N ALA A 19 -23.58 -1.80 -3.25
CA ALA A 19 -22.78 -2.34 -4.35
C ALA A 19 -23.63 -3.00 -5.45
N GLU A 20 -24.80 -3.56 -5.13
CA GLU A 20 -25.75 -4.01 -6.15
C GLU A 20 -26.40 -2.87 -6.95
N GLU A 21 -26.41 -1.64 -6.43
CA GLU A 21 -27.10 -0.50 -7.04
C GLU A 21 -26.15 0.40 -7.85
N ASP A 22 -24.83 0.29 -7.65
CA ASP A 22 -23.83 1.23 -8.19
C ASP A 22 -23.10 0.74 -9.45
N VAL A 23 -23.03 -0.57 -9.71
CA VAL A 23 -22.46 -1.08 -10.98
C VAL A 23 -23.33 -0.68 -12.18
N PHE A 24 -24.64 -0.60 -11.97
CA PHE A 24 -25.62 -0.16 -12.97
C PHE A 24 -26.00 1.30 -12.83
N ALA A 25 -25.33 2.07 -11.94
CA ALA A 25 -25.65 3.47 -11.75
C ALA A 25 -25.31 4.30 -12.99
N PRO A 26 -26.09 5.37 -13.28
CA PRO A 26 -25.75 6.32 -14.32
C PRO A 26 -24.36 6.91 -14.10
N VAL A 27 -23.60 7.11 -15.19
CA VAL A 27 -22.21 7.61 -15.16
C VAL A 27 -22.05 8.84 -14.25
N ALA A 28 -23.01 9.77 -14.27
CA ALA A 28 -22.98 10.97 -13.44
C ALA A 28 -22.99 10.70 -11.92
N LYS A 29 -23.68 9.63 -11.47
CA LYS A 29 -23.70 9.22 -10.06
C LYS A 29 -22.36 8.58 -9.68
N ALA A 30 -21.86 7.66 -10.51
CA ALA A 30 -20.56 7.02 -10.29
C ALA A 30 -19.40 8.03 -10.26
N VAL A 31 -19.42 9.04 -11.14
CA VAL A 31 -18.41 10.12 -11.14
C VAL A 31 -18.44 10.91 -9.85
N LYS A 32 -19.61 11.34 -9.36
CA LYS A 32 -19.72 12.08 -8.10
C LYS A 32 -19.20 11.28 -6.90
N THR A 33 -19.49 9.99 -6.84
CA THR A 33 -19.03 9.12 -5.74
C THR A 33 -17.51 8.94 -5.75
N ARG A 34 -16.89 8.87 -6.94
CA ARG A 34 -15.43 8.67 -7.09
C ARG A 34 -14.63 9.97 -7.03
N TRP A 35 -15.23 11.11 -7.36
CA TRP A 35 -14.53 12.40 -7.48
C TRP A 35 -13.82 12.81 -6.20
N ALA A 36 -14.49 12.70 -5.04
CA ALA A 36 -13.90 13.07 -3.76
C ALA A 36 -12.66 12.21 -3.43
N TRP A 37 -12.72 10.90 -3.73
CA TRP A 37 -11.60 9.99 -3.51
C TRP A 37 -10.44 10.24 -4.46
N LEU A 38 -10.73 10.52 -5.74
CA LEU A 38 -9.72 10.93 -6.71
C LEU A 38 -9.03 12.23 -6.32
N ALA A 39 -9.78 13.20 -5.81
CA ALA A 39 -9.21 14.46 -5.32
C ALA A 39 -8.26 14.25 -4.13
N ILE A 40 -8.63 13.38 -3.18
CA ILE A 40 -7.76 13.03 -2.05
C ILE A 40 -6.49 12.33 -2.55
N ASN A 41 -6.61 11.36 -3.47
CA ASN A 41 -5.46 10.67 -4.03
C ASN A 41 -4.51 11.62 -4.79
N LEU A 42 -5.07 12.60 -5.49
CA LEU A 42 -4.30 13.63 -6.18
C LEU A 42 -3.55 14.53 -5.17
N CYS A 43 -4.20 14.93 -4.08
CA CYS A 43 -3.55 15.68 -3.00
C CYS A 43 -2.37 14.90 -2.41
N THR A 44 -2.52 13.59 -2.22
CA THR A 44 -1.42 12.76 -1.71
C THR A 44 -0.31 12.57 -2.74
N ALA A 45 -0.63 12.49 -4.04
CA ALA A 45 0.38 12.47 -5.10
C ALA A 45 1.21 13.77 -5.12
N PHE A 46 0.62 14.93 -4.82
CA PHE A 46 1.39 16.17 -4.65
C PHE A 46 2.38 16.11 -3.48
N ILE A 47 2.03 15.44 -2.39
CA ILE A 47 2.95 15.23 -1.26
C ILE A 47 4.13 14.36 -1.70
N ALA A 48 3.85 13.25 -2.39
CA ALA A 48 4.90 12.38 -2.93
C ALA A 48 5.81 13.13 -3.93
N SER A 49 5.24 13.97 -4.79
CA SER A 49 6.03 14.83 -5.70
C SER A 49 6.98 15.75 -4.95
N ARG A 50 6.56 16.35 -3.82
CA ARG A 50 7.43 17.24 -3.04
C ARG A 50 8.59 16.50 -2.38
N VAL A 51 8.40 15.25 -2.02
CA VAL A 51 9.50 14.40 -1.55
C VAL A 51 10.50 14.17 -2.68
N ILE A 52 10.03 13.85 -3.89
CA ILE A 52 10.90 13.67 -5.06
C ILE A 52 11.68 14.96 -5.36
N ASP A 53 11.01 16.12 -5.36
CA ASP A 53 11.64 17.43 -5.59
C ASP A 53 12.80 17.68 -4.61
N GLY A 54 12.68 17.22 -3.36
CA GLY A 54 13.74 17.33 -2.34
C GLY A 54 15.01 16.52 -2.66
N PHE A 55 14.94 15.57 -3.59
CA PHE A 55 16.05 14.73 -4.04
C PHE A 55 16.42 14.96 -5.52
N GLU A 56 16.03 16.10 -6.09
CA GLU A 56 16.33 16.45 -7.50
C GLU A 56 17.83 16.33 -7.80
N HIS A 57 18.70 16.78 -6.88
CA HIS A 57 20.14 16.65 -7.02
C HIS A 57 20.58 15.18 -7.16
N THR A 58 20.07 14.29 -6.32
CA THR A 58 20.37 12.85 -6.37
C THR A 58 19.91 12.21 -7.67
N ILE A 59 18.69 12.55 -8.12
CA ILE A 59 18.12 12.03 -9.36
C ILE A 59 18.94 12.51 -10.58
N SER A 60 19.45 13.74 -10.55
CA SER A 60 20.28 14.28 -11.64
C SER A 60 21.62 13.54 -11.80
N GLN A 61 22.18 13.02 -10.71
CA GLN A 61 23.41 12.24 -10.72
C GLN A 61 23.14 10.77 -11.09
N LEU A 62 22.00 10.23 -10.66
CA LEU A 62 21.64 8.83 -10.81
C LEU A 62 20.27 8.70 -11.50
N VAL A 63 20.27 8.92 -12.82
CA VAL A 63 19.03 8.89 -13.64
C VAL A 63 18.32 7.53 -13.56
N ALA A 64 19.05 6.45 -13.29
CA ALA A 64 18.52 5.11 -13.05
C ALA A 64 17.45 5.07 -11.94
N LEU A 65 17.55 5.93 -10.92
CA LEU A 65 16.58 6.01 -9.83
C LEU A 65 15.18 6.35 -10.36
N ALA A 66 15.08 7.18 -11.39
CA ALA A 66 13.80 7.59 -11.98
C ALA A 66 13.02 6.41 -12.58
N SER A 67 13.72 5.47 -13.23
CA SER A 67 13.12 4.26 -13.78
C SER A 67 12.75 3.22 -12.73
N LEU A 68 13.44 3.20 -11.59
CA LEU A 68 13.22 2.20 -10.53
C LEU A 68 12.13 2.61 -9.53
N MET A 69 11.90 3.92 -9.35
CA MET A 69 10.90 4.46 -8.42
C MET A 69 9.50 3.81 -8.55
N PRO A 70 8.90 3.66 -9.74
CA PRO A 70 7.56 3.08 -9.87
C PRO A 70 7.47 1.63 -9.38
N ILE A 71 8.58 0.89 -9.45
CA ILE A 71 8.64 -0.51 -9.02
C ILE A 71 8.55 -0.58 -7.49
N VAL A 72 9.33 0.26 -6.81
CA VAL A 72 9.34 0.34 -5.33
C VAL A 72 7.96 0.73 -4.80
N ALA A 73 7.38 1.80 -5.36
CA ALA A 73 6.05 2.27 -4.98
C ALA A 73 4.96 1.24 -5.28
N GLY A 74 4.97 0.66 -6.49
CA GLY A 74 3.97 -0.31 -6.92
C GLY A 74 3.94 -1.57 -6.08
N ILE A 75 5.12 -2.15 -5.77
CA ILE A 75 5.19 -3.37 -4.94
C ILE A 75 4.77 -3.06 -3.50
N GLY A 76 5.24 -1.95 -2.92
CA GLY A 76 4.85 -1.54 -1.57
C GLY A 76 3.34 -1.31 -1.43
N GLY A 77 2.75 -0.53 -2.33
CA GLY A 77 1.31 -0.24 -2.33
C GLY A 77 0.45 -1.49 -2.52
N ASN A 78 0.86 -2.41 -3.39
CA ASN A 78 0.14 -3.66 -3.61
C ASN A 78 0.19 -4.58 -2.39
N THR A 79 1.37 -4.74 -1.77
CA THR A 79 1.51 -5.53 -0.54
C THR A 79 0.71 -4.93 0.60
N GLY A 80 0.78 -3.61 0.81
CA GLY A 80 0.00 -2.94 1.85
C GLY A 80 -1.52 -3.10 1.65
N ASN A 81 -2.00 -3.01 0.41
CA ASN A 81 -3.40 -3.25 0.07
C ASN A 81 -3.85 -4.69 0.33
N GLN A 82 -2.98 -5.68 0.07
CA GLN A 82 -3.25 -7.08 0.41
C GLN A 82 -3.41 -7.24 1.93
N THR A 83 -2.49 -6.69 2.73
CA THR A 83 -2.60 -6.71 4.19
C THR A 83 -3.88 -6.03 4.66
N ILE A 84 -4.21 -4.83 4.16
CA ILE A 84 -5.47 -4.13 4.50
C ILE A 84 -6.68 -5.00 4.22
N THR A 85 -6.75 -5.61 3.04
CA THR A 85 -7.90 -6.45 2.65
C THR A 85 -8.07 -7.62 3.61
N MET A 86 -6.97 -8.27 4.01
CA MET A 86 -7.00 -9.34 5.01
C MET A 86 -7.46 -8.84 6.39
N ILE A 87 -6.94 -7.69 6.85
CA ILE A 87 -7.28 -7.13 8.16
C ILE A 87 -8.73 -6.68 8.22
N VAL A 88 -9.21 -5.95 7.21
CA VAL A 88 -10.62 -5.51 7.11
C VAL A 88 -11.55 -6.73 7.15
N ARG A 89 -11.22 -7.81 6.43
CA ARG A 89 -12.00 -9.05 6.46
C ARG A 89 -11.98 -9.70 7.85
N ALA A 90 -10.83 -9.74 8.52
CA ALA A 90 -10.73 -10.30 9.87
C ALA A 90 -11.50 -9.47 10.91
N LEU A 91 -11.50 -8.13 10.77
CA LEU A 91 -12.30 -7.22 11.58
C LEU A 91 -13.80 -7.45 11.37
N ALA A 92 -14.24 -7.64 10.12
CA ALA A 92 -15.64 -7.89 9.78
C ALA A 92 -16.18 -9.21 10.32
N LEU A 93 -15.31 -10.22 10.43
CA LEU A 93 -15.65 -11.52 11.03
C LEU A 93 -15.53 -11.54 12.56
N GLN A 94 -15.23 -10.39 13.19
CA GLN A 94 -14.93 -10.28 14.63
C GLN A 94 -13.82 -11.23 15.12
N ASN A 95 -12.89 -11.61 14.23
CA ASN A 95 -11.81 -12.55 14.53
C ASN A 95 -10.59 -11.87 15.20
N ILE A 96 -10.62 -10.54 15.39
CA ILE A 96 -9.52 -9.80 16.02
C ILE A 96 -9.89 -9.42 17.45
N GLN A 97 -9.33 -10.13 18.42
CA GLN A 97 -9.35 -9.72 19.83
C GLN A 97 -8.25 -8.68 20.10
N PRO A 98 -8.46 -7.74 21.05
CA PRO A 98 -7.49 -6.66 21.35
C PRO A 98 -6.07 -7.13 21.69
N GLY A 99 -5.91 -8.34 22.24
CA GLY A 99 -4.61 -8.94 22.56
C GLY A 99 -3.82 -9.45 21.35
N ASN A 100 -4.45 -9.59 20.18
CA ASN A 100 -3.81 -10.17 18.99
C ASN A 100 -3.13 -9.13 18.09
N LEU A 101 -3.20 -7.84 18.42
CA LEU A 101 -2.66 -6.78 17.57
C LEU A 101 -1.14 -6.87 17.41
N THR A 102 -0.40 -7.03 18.52
CA THR A 102 1.06 -7.13 18.49
C THR A 102 1.50 -8.38 17.71
N PHE A 103 0.83 -9.51 17.94
CA PHE A 103 1.08 -10.74 17.19
C PHE A 103 0.84 -10.54 15.69
N LEU A 104 -0.25 -9.86 15.32
CA LEU A 104 -0.59 -9.58 13.93
C LEU A 104 0.46 -8.69 13.26
N ILE A 105 0.89 -7.61 13.92
CA ILE A 105 1.95 -6.73 13.41
C ILE A 105 3.24 -7.53 13.21
N LEU A 106 3.68 -8.31 14.21
CA LEU A 106 4.90 -9.12 14.10
C LEU A 106 4.81 -10.16 12.97
N ARG A 107 3.66 -10.81 12.82
CA ARG A 107 3.42 -11.78 11.74
C ARG A 107 3.53 -11.11 10.37
N GLU A 108 2.86 -9.97 10.17
CA GLU A 108 2.91 -9.26 8.89
C GLU A 108 4.29 -8.65 8.61
N MET A 109 4.99 -8.15 9.63
CA MET A 109 6.39 -7.73 9.48
C MET A 109 7.30 -8.90 9.08
N GLY A 110 7.10 -10.09 9.62
CA GLY A 110 7.83 -11.29 9.21
C GLY A 110 7.58 -11.65 7.75
N VAL A 111 6.32 -11.62 7.31
CA VAL A 111 5.94 -11.84 5.90
C VAL A 111 6.58 -10.78 4.99
N ALA A 112 6.53 -9.51 5.39
CA ALA A 112 7.13 -8.41 4.63
C ALA A 112 8.66 -8.49 4.58
N LEU A 113 9.32 -8.92 5.65
CA LEU A 113 10.77 -9.10 5.66
C LEU A 113 11.19 -10.19 4.68
N VAL A 114 10.52 -11.35 4.70
CA VAL A 114 10.81 -12.44 3.76
C VAL A 114 10.55 -12.01 2.32
N ASN A 115 9.41 -11.39 2.05
CA ASN A 115 9.10 -10.87 0.71
C ASN A 115 10.08 -9.78 0.28
N GLY A 116 10.49 -8.91 1.19
CA GLY A 116 11.47 -7.86 0.94
C GLY A 116 12.84 -8.43 0.60
N LEU A 117 13.29 -9.46 1.31
CA LEU A 117 14.58 -10.09 1.01
C LEU A 117 14.56 -10.83 -0.33
N VAL A 118 13.48 -11.57 -0.62
CA VAL A 118 13.35 -12.33 -1.87
C VAL A 118 13.18 -11.38 -3.06
N TRP A 119 12.13 -10.55 -3.06
CA TRP A 119 11.85 -9.66 -4.19
C TRP A 119 12.80 -8.49 -4.27
N GLY A 120 13.25 -7.95 -3.13
CA GLY A 120 14.28 -6.92 -3.08
C GLY A 120 15.62 -7.47 -3.57
N GLY A 121 16.02 -8.68 -3.19
CA GLY A 121 17.25 -9.31 -3.68
C GLY A 121 17.21 -9.59 -5.18
N ILE A 122 16.08 -10.08 -5.70
CA ILE A 122 15.88 -10.25 -7.15
C ILE A 122 15.99 -8.90 -7.86
N MET A 123 15.28 -7.88 -7.39
CA MET A 123 15.32 -6.54 -8.00
C MET A 123 16.68 -5.88 -7.86
N GLY A 124 17.41 -6.09 -6.76
CA GLY A 124 18.77 -5.64 -6.58
C GLY A 124 19.74 -6.29 -7.56
N GLY A 125 19.60 -7.60 -7.77
CA GLY A 125 20.37 -8.33 -8.80
C GLY A 125 20.05 -7.85 -10.21
N VAL A 126 18.77 -7.62 -10.54
CA VAL A 126 18.36 -7.05 -11.83
C VAL A 126 18.90 -5.63 -12.00
N THR A 127 18.87 -4.82 -10.96
CA THR A 127 19.39 -3.44 -10.97
C THR A 127 20.90 -3.44 -11.19
N TRP A 128 21.63 -4.30 -10.49
CA TRP A 128 23.06 -4.48 -10.72
C TRP A 128 23.34 -4.91 -12.17
N TRP A 129 22.57 -5.87 -12.70
CA TRP A 129 22.75 -6.33 -14.08
C TRP A 129 22.43 -5.25 -15.14
N LEU A 130 21.42 -4.42 -14.91
CA LEU A 130 21.01 -3.38 -15.85
C LEU A 130 21.92 -2.16 -15.88
N TYR A 131 22.48 -1.77 -14.73
CA TYR A 131 23.23 -0.53 -14.57
C TYR A 131 24.73 -0.74 -14.28
N ASP A 132 25.18 -1.99 -14.19
CA ASP A 132 26.55 -2.39 -13.84
C ASP A 132 27.05 -1.78 -12.53
N ASP A 133 26.12 -1.50 -11.61
CA ASP A 133 26.40 -0.85 -10.32
C ASP A 133 25.89 -1.73 -9.16
N ILE A 134 26.83 -2.34 -8.46
CA ILE A 134 26.54 -3.23 -7.33
C ILE A 134 26.01 -2.46 -6.11
N ALA A 135 26.43 -1.21 -5.93
CA ALA A 135 25.99 -0.38 -4.83
C ALA A 135 24.54 0.06 -5.05
N LEU A 136 24.17 0.41 -6.29
CA LEU A 136 22.77 0.68 -6.67
C LEU A 136 21.88 -0.55 -6.47
N GLY A 137 22.37 -1.76 -6.80
CA GLY A 137 21.66 -3.02 -6.53
C GLY A 137 21.44 -3.27 -5.03
N GLY A 138 22.43 -2.96 -4.19
CA GLY A 138 22.32 -3.01 -2.74
C GLY A 138 21.29 -2.03 -2.18
N VAL A 139 21.33 -0.77 -2.63
CA VAL A 139 20.36 0.28 -2.28
C VAL A 139 18.94 -0.15 -2.67
N MET A 140 18.75 -0.71 -3.87
CA MET A 140 17.45 -1.20 -4.32
C MET A 140 16.92 -2.32 -3.41
N THR A 141 17.78 -3.27 -3.05
CA THR A 141 17.41 -4.37 -2.15
C THR A 141 16.94 -3.84 -0.79
N LEU A 142 17.73 -2.94 -0.19
CA LEU A 142 17.43 -2.38 1.12
C LEU A 142 16.16 -1.51 1.09
N ALA A 143 16.00 -0.69 0.06
CA ALA A 143 14.82 0.15 -0.11
C ALA A 143 13.54 -0.69 -0.25
N MET A 144 13.59 -1.79 -1.01
CA MET A 144 12.47 -2.71 -1.14
C MET A 144 12.10 -3.36 0.19
N VAL A 145 13.08 -3.83 0.96
CA VAL A 145 12.85 -4.40 2.31
C VAL A 145 12.18 -3.38 3.22
N LEU A 146 12.75 -2.18 3.33
CA LEU A 146 12.23 -1.15 4.23
C LEU A 146 10.84 -0.66 3.79
N ASN A 147 10.61 -0.46 2.49
CA ASN A 147 9.30 -0.04 2.00
C ASN A 147 8.22 -1.10 2.27
N LEU A 148 8.54 -2.38 2.11
CA LEU A 148 7.61 -3.47 2.41
C LEU A 148 7.31 -3.60 3.91
N LEU A 149 8.29 -3.36 4.77
CA LEU A 149 8.07 -3.29 6.22
C LEU A 149 7.12 -2.15 6.60
N VAL A 150 7.31 -0.96 6.00
CA VAL A 150 6.39 0.17 6.17
C VAL A 150 4.99 -0.18 5.65
N ALA A 151 4.90 -0.79 4.48
CA ALA A 151 3.63 -1.19 3.88
C ALA A 151 2.86 -2.18 4.77
N ALA A 152 3.52 -3.19 5.32
CA ALA A 152 2.90 -4.16 6.24
C ALA A 152 2.48 -3.52 7.55
N LEU A 153 3.32 -2.67 8.14
CA LEU A 153 3.00 -1.95 9.37
C LEU A 153 1.76 -1.06 9.17
N MET A 154 1.75 -0.25 8.12
CA MET A 154 0.64 0.64 7.81
C MET A 154 -0.60 -0.12 7.35
N GLY A 155 -0.42 -1.27 6.70
CA GLY A 155 -1.52 -2.15 6.32
C GLY A 155 -2.31 -2.72 7.50
N VAL A 156 -1.68 -2.83 8.68
CA VAL A 156 -2.36 -3.19 9.93
C VAL A 156 -2.83 -1.95 10.69
N ILE A 157 -2.00 -0.91 10.80
CA ILE A 157 -2.32 0.28 11.59
C ILE A 157 -3.52 1.02 11.02
N ILE A 158 -3.57 1.27 9.70
CA ILE A 158 -4.60 2.10 9.07
C ILE A 158 -6.01 1.57 9.35
N PRO A 159 -6.35 0.28 9.06
CA PRO A 159 -7.67 -0.26 9.37
C PRO A 159 -8.01 -0.18 10.87
N MET A 160 -7.03 -0.48 11.74
CA MET A 160 -7.23 -0.48 13.19
C MET A 160 -7.50 0.94 13.72
N THR A 161 -6.80 1.95 13.20
CA THR A 161 -7.08 3.35 13.53
C THR A 161 -8.45 3.80 13.03
N MET A 162 -8.87 3.36 11.84
CA MET A 162 -10.19 3.70 11.31
C MET A 162 -11.31 3.16 12.21
N VAL A 163 -11.20 1.90 12.65
CA VAL A 163 -12.16 1.30 13.61
C VAL A 163 -12.17 2.06 14.93
N LYS A 164 -11.00 2.42 15.48
CA LYS A 164 -10.91 3.20 16.72
C LYS A 164 -11.58 4.58 16.61
N LEU A 165 -11.56 5.18 15.42
CA LEU A 165 -12.22 6.45 15.12
C LEU A 165 -13.72 6.29 14.79
N GLY A 166 -14.27 5.07 14.88
CA GLY A 166 -15.67 4.78 14.53
C GLY A 166 -15.97 4.90 13.03
N ARG A 167 -14.94 4.84 12.18
CA ARG A 167 -15.06 4.89 10.72
C ARG A 167 -14.93 3.49 10.12
N ASP A 168 -15.56 3.29 8.96
CA ASP A 168 -15.45 2.03 8.23
C ASP A 168 -14.02 1.85 7.69
N PRO A 169 -13.28 0.80 8.10
CA PRO A 169 -11.91 0.57 7.64
C PRO A 169 -11.83 0.11 6.18
N ALA A 170 -12.92 -0.32 5.55
CA ALA A 170 -12.95 -0.62 4.12
C ALA A 170 -12.90 0.66 3.27
N VAL A 171 -13.31 1.80 3.83
CA VAL A 171 -13.45 3.06 3.11
C VAL A 171 -12.16 3.87 3.21
N GLY A 172 -11.48 4.06 2.07
CA GLY A 172 -10.33 4.97 1.96
C GLY A 172 -8.99 4.43 2.44
N SER A 173 -8.94 3.29 3.14
CA SER A 173 -7.69 2.67 3.60
C SER A 173 -6.73 2.33 2.45
N SER A 174 -7.27 1.94 1.29
CA SER A 174 -6.47 1.65 0.09
C SER A 174 -5.78 2.89 -0.50
N VAL A 175 -6.44 4.05 -0.46
CA VAL A 175 -5.84 5.31 -0.92
C VAL A 175 -4.79 5.79 0.08
N MET A 176 -5.09 5.69 1.37
CA MET A 176 -4.15 6.06 2.43
C MET A 176 -2.87 5.22 2.40
N ILE A 177 -2.98 3.90 2.17
CA ILE A 177 -1.78 3.06 2.10
C ILE A 177 -0.93 3.44 0.89
N THR A 178 -1.53 3.62 -0.28
CA THR A 178 -0.80 4.01 -1.49
C THR A 178 -0.09 5.34 -1.29
N ALA A 179 -0.77 6.34 -0.73
CA ALA A 179 -0.16 7.62 -0.39
C ALA A 179 1.09 7.49 0.50
N ILE A 180 1.02 6.63 1.52
CA ILE A 180 2.10 6.44 2.47
C ILE A 180 3.23 5.60 1.87
N THR A 181 2.92 4.55 1.11
CA THR A 181 3.94 3.71 0.46
C THR A 181 4.62 4.42 -0.72
N ASP A 182 3.93 5.32 -1.41
CA ASP A 182 4.53 6.12 -2.47
C ASP A 182 5.47 7.16 -1.85
N THR A 183 4.95 7.99 -0.95
CA THR A 183 5.74 9.04 -0.28
C THR A 183 6.89 8.44 0.52
N GLY A 184 6.61 7.42 1.34
CA GLY A 184 7.59 6.73 2.16
C GLY A 184 8.58 5.91 1.32
N GLY A 185 8.10 5.23 0.27
CA GLY A 185 8.93 4.46 -0.63
C GLY A 185 9.92 5.33 -1.40
N PHE A 186 9.48 6.47 -1.94
CA PHE A 186 10.36 7.44 -2.59
C PHE A 186 11.36 8.03 -1.61
N PHE A 187 10.92 8.41 -0.41
CA PHE A 187 11.80 8.94 0.62
C PHE A 187 12.88 7.94 1.02
N ILE A 188 12.51 6.68 1.27
CA ILE A 188 13.44 5.61 1.64
C ILE A 188 14.41 5.34 0.49
N PHE A 189 13.91 5.17 -0.73
CA PHE A 189 14.74 4.81 -1.88
C PHE A 189 15.73 5.92 -2.26
N LEU A 190 15.25 7.15 -2.43
CA LEU A 190 16.08 8.30 -2.79
C LEU A 190 16.99 8.71 -1.62
N GLY A 191 16.51 8.61 -0.38
CA GLY A 191 17.31 8.87 0.81
C GLY A 191 18.47 7.90 0.95
N LEU A 192 18.24 6.59 0.77
CA LEU A 192 19.30 5.59 0.76
C LEU A 192 20.28 5.82 -0.40
N ALA A 193 19.79 6.10 -1.61
CA ALA A 193 20.66 6.41 -2.74
C ALA A 193 21.55 7.62 -2.43
N THR A 194 21.00 8.67 -1.81
CA THR A 194 21.75 9.88 -1.44
C THR A 194 22.80 9.58 -0.38
N VAL A 195 22.50 8.75 0.62
CA VAL A 195 23.43 8.46 1.73
C VAL A 195 24.55 7.49 1.33
N PHE A 196 24.26 6.54 0.42
CA PHE A 196 25.19 5.46 0.09
C PHE A 196 25.92 5.64 -1.24
N LEU A 197 25.42 6.47 -2.17
CA LEU A 197 25.97 6.61 -3.52
C LEU A 197 26.52 8.02 -3.83
N LEU A 198 26.27 9.00 -2.96
CA LEU A 198 26.79 10.36 -3.05
C LEU A 198 27.58 10.73 -1.79
#